data_AF-A0A2V9IBU9-F1
#
_entry.id   AF-A0A2V9IBU9-F1
#
_cell.length_a   1.000
_cell.length_b   1.000
_cell.length_c   1.000
_cell.angle_alpha   90.00
_cell.angle_beta   90.00
_cell.angle_gamma   90.00
#
_symmetry.space_group_name_H-M   'P 1'
#
loop_
_entity.id
_entity.type
_entity.pdbx_description
1 polymer ?
#
loop_
_entity_poly.entity_id
_entity_poly.type
_entity_poly.pdbx_seq_one_letter_code
_entity_poly.pdbx_strand_id
1 'polypeptide(L)'
;MSTGTKILFALGALIAAAALLLFWTRRAQNEQLDPDILARSNQYIRTLGDKPLDQLTTEQKLLLLHSQYNVHNYAATVLIAESMVPELKALPPDRRRIFIHMVDEANRRLHREEEAVEFDSNFN
;
A
#
# COMPACT_ATOMS: atom_id res chain seq x y z
N MET A 1 -5.21 1.59 60.51
CA MET A 1 -6.10 1.92 59.36
C MET A 1 -5.24 2.55 58.29
N SER A 2 -5.02 1.85 57.17
CA SER A 2 -4.16 2.30 56.05
C SER A 2 -5.01 2.31 54.78
N THR A 3 -5.37 3.51 54.34
CA THR A 3 -6.16 3.76 53.12
C THR A 3 -5.42 4.83 52.32
N GLY A 4 -4.32 4.44 51.66
CA GLY A 4 -3.45 5.38 50.97
C GLY A 4 -2.81 4.85 49.70
N THR A 5 -3.39 3.85 49.03
CA THR A 5 -2.71 3.21 47.88
C THR A 5 -3.67 2.60 46.86
N LYS A 6 -4.64 3.35 46.33
CA LYS A 6 -5.49 2.86 45.21
C LYS A 6 -5.84 3.92 44.15
N ILE A 7 -5.08 5.01 44.02
CA ILE A 7 -5.32 6.05 42.99
C ILE A 7 -4.11 6.25 42.05
N LEU A 8 -3.20 5.26 41.95
CA LEU A 8 -2.05 5.38 41.04
C LEU A 8 -2.07 4.43 39.83
N PHE A 9 -2.99 3.47 39.77
CA PHE A 9 -3.02 2.47 38.68
C PHE A 9 -4.08 2.71 37.61
N ALA A 10 -5.08 3.58 37.85
CA ALA A 10 -6.13 3.85 36.87
C ALA A 10 -5.71 4.87 35.78
N LEU A 11 -4.71 5.72 36.05
CA LEU A 11 -4.21 6.72 35.09
C LEU A 11 -3.23 6.13 34.06
N GLY A 12 -2.46 5.11 34.43
CA GLY A 12 -1.48 4.50 33.52
C GLY A 12 -2.11 3.73 32.35
N ALA A 13 -3.21 3.02 32.58
CA ALA A 13 -3.92 2.27 31.54
C ALA A 13 -4.62 3.17 30.52
N LEU A 14 -5.13 4.33 30.96
CA LEU A 14 -5.84 5.29 30.11
C LEU A 14 -4.88 6.06 29.19
N ILE A 15 -3.67 6.37 29.67
CA ILE A 15 -2.60 6.98 28.86
C ILE A 15 -2.07 5.98 27.82
N ALA A 16 -1.90 4.71 28.19
CA ALA A 16 -1.45 3.67 27.26
C ALA A 16 -2.47 3.41 26.12
N ALA A 17 -3.77 3.38 26.43
CA ALA A 17 -4.82 3.21 25.43
C ALA A 17 -4.92 4.42 24.48
N ALA A 18 -4.79 5.65 25.00
CA ALA A 18 -4.76 6.87 24.19
C ALA A 18 -3.50 6.95 23.31
N ALA A 19 -2.33 6.55 23.82
CA ALA A 19 -1.09 6.47 23.05
C ALA A 19 -1.16 5.39 21.95
N LEU A 20 -1.80 4.24 22.23
CA LEU A 20 -2.07 3.22 21.22
C LEU A 20 -3.00 3.78 20.14
N LEU A 21 -4.12 4.39 20.51
CA LEU A 21 -5.07 4.99 19.57
C LEU A 21 -4.41 6.08 18.71
N LEU A 22 -3.58 6.94 19.30
CA LEU A 22 -2.79 7.94 18.58
C LEU A 22 -1.73 7.32 17.66
N PHE A 23 -1.14 6.19 18.05
CA PHE A 23 -0.21 5.45 17.21
C PHE A 23 -0.92 4.80 16.01
N TRP A 24 -2.11 4.22 16.22
CA TRP A 24 -2.94 3.66 15.16
C TRP A 24 -3.48 4.74 14.20
N THR A 25 -3.97 5.87 14.71
CA THR A 25 -4.43 6.98 13.86
C THR A 25 -3.28 7.62 13.10
N ARG A 26 -2.09 7.77 13.71
CA ARG A 26 -0.91 8.32 13.03
C ARG A 26 -0.33 7.35 11.99
N ARG A 27 -0.44 6.04 12.22
CA ARG A 27 -0.08 5.02 11.22
C ARG A 27 -1.05 5.03 10.04
N ALA A 28 -2.36 5.12 10.31
CA ALA A 28 -3.39 5.24 9.26
C ALA A 28 -3.24 6.55 8.45
N GLN A 29 -2.91 7.66 9.11
CA GLN A 29 -2.67 8.96 8.44
C GLN A 29 -1.37 8.98 7.62
N ASN A 30 -0.37 8.16 7.95
CA ASN A 30 0.89 8.09 7.20
C ASN A 30 0.82 7.16 5.97
N GLU A 31 -0.21 6.30 5.87
CA GLU A 31 -0.42 5.44 4.68
C GLU A 31 -1.34 6.09 3.64
N GLN A 32 -2.06 7.17 4.00
CA GLN A 32 -3.04 7.78 3.12
C GLN A 32 -2.39 8.86 2.25
N LEU A 33 -2.21 8.54 0.96
CA LEU A 33 -1.72 9.48 -0.04
C LEU A 33 -2.62 10.73 -0.12
N ASP A 34 -2.02 11.86 -0.48
CA ASP A 34 -2.75 13.10 -0.75
C ASP A 34 -3.90 12.83 -1.76
N PRO A 35 -5.13 13.27 -1.47
CA PRO A 35 -6.29 13.09 -2.36
C PRO A 35 -6.01 13.52 -3.81
N ASP A 36 -5.20 14.55 -4.02
CA ASP A 36 -4.85 15.03 -5.36
C ASP A 36 -3.96 14.03 -6.11
N ILE A 37 -3.08 13.31 -5.40
CA ILE A 37 -2.26 12.24 -5.97
C ILE A 37 -3.15 11.06 -6.37
N LEU A 38 -4.12 10.70 -5.53
CA LEU A 38 -5.08 9.64 -5.84
C LEU A 38 -5.97 10.02 -7.03
N ALA A 39 -6.43 11.27 -7.10
CA ALA A 39 -7.23 11.78 -8.22
C ALA A 39 -6.45 11.69 -9.55
N ARG A 40 -5.19 12.16 -9.56
CA ARG A 40 -4.30 12.05 -10.73
C ARG A 40 -4.02 10.60 -11.10
N SER A 41 -3.77 9.74 -10.13
CA SER A 41 -3.51 8.31 -10.36
C SER A 41 -4.72 7.64 -11.04
N ASN A 42 -5.93 7.92 -10.55
CA ASN A 42 -7.17 7.45 -11.18
C ASN A 42 -7.36 7.99 -12.61
N GLN A 43 -7.00 9.25 -12.86
CA GLN A 43 -7.05 9.84 -14.20
C GLN A 43 -6.09 9.13 -15.18
N TYR A 44 -4.86 8.84 -14.74
CA TYR A 44 -3.91 8.09 -15.56
C TYR A 44 -4.36 6.65 -15.81
N ILE A 45 -4.92 5.98 -14.81
CA ILE A 45 -5.49 4.62 -14.97
C ILE A 45 -6.58 4.62 -16.05
N ARG A 46 -7.52 5.57 -16.02
CA ARG A 46 -8.57 5.67 -17.04
C ARG A 46 -7.99 5.94 -18.43
N THR A 47 -7.00 6.83 -18.52
CA THR A 47 -6.47 7.28 -19.82
C THR A 47 -5.55 6.25 -20.48
N LEU A 48 -4.77 5.52 -19.68
CA LEU A 48 -3.76 4.57 -20.15
C LEU A 48 -4.22 3.11 -20.07
N GLY A 49 -5.08 2.77 -19.11
CA GLY A 49 -5.61 1.43 -18.91
C GLY A 49 -6.56 0.96 -20.02
N ASP A 50 -7.17 1.89 -20.75
CA ASP A 50 -8.01 1.59 -21.91
C ASP A 50 -7.19 1.18 -23.15
N LYS A 51 -5.86 1.33 -23.11
CA LYS A 51 -4.96 1.01 -24.22
C LYS A 51 -4.26 -0.34 -23.97
N PRO A 52 -4.10 -1.17 -25.01
CA PRO A 52 -3.22 -2.34 -24.93
C PRO A 52 -1.81 -1.96 -24.46
N LEU A 53 -1.23 -2.75 -23.55
CA LEU A 53 0.07 -2.42 -22.94
C LEU A 53 1.20 -2.33 -23.99
N ASP A 54 1.16 -3.13 -25.04
CA ASP A 54 2.13 -3.09 -26.14
C ASP A 54 2.11 -1.79 -26.96
N GLN A 55 1.02 -1.02 -26.88
CA GLN A 55 0.89 0.30 -27.51
C GLN A 55 1.38 1.45 -26.61
N LEU A 56 1.73 1.17 -25.35
CA LEU A 56 2.24 2.16 -24.41
C LEU A 56 3.76 2.26 -24.48
N THR A 57 4.28 3.48 -24.39
CA THR A 57 5.72 3.69 -24.18
C THR A 57 6.15 3.17 -22.82
N THR A 58 7.44 2.89 -22.63
CA THR A 58 7.99 2.48 -21.32
C THR A 58 7.58 3.43 -20.20
N GLU A 59 7.67 4.75 -20.42
CA GLU A 59 7.30 5.75 -19.40
C GLU A 59 5.79 5.74 -19.10
N GLN A 60 4.94 5.49 -20.10
CA GLN A 60 3.49 5.35 -19.88
C GLN A 60 3.17 4.09 -19.08
N LYS A 61 3.85 2.97 -19.36
CA LYS A 61 3.71 1.74 -18.56
C LYS A 61 4.13 1.96 -17.11
N LEU A 62 5.27 2.62 -16.88
CA LEU A 62 5.75 2.95 -15.53
C LEU A 62 4.77 3.86 -14.77
N LEU A 63 4.21 4.85 -15.46
CA LEU A 63 3.22 5.75 -14.88
C LEU A 63 1.93 5.01 -14.51
N LEU A 64 1.46 4.13 -15.39
CA LEU A 64 0.28 3.30 -15.13
C LEU A 64 0.53 2.34 -13.95
N LEU A 65 1.67 1.67 -13.94
CA LEU A 65 2.10 0.76 -12.87
C LEU A 65 2.18 1.46 -11.50
N HIS A 66 2.79 2.65 -11.44
CA HIS A 66 2.84 3.47 -10.22
C HIS A 66 1.45 3.97 -9.80
N SER A 67 0.61 4.34 -10.76
CA SER A 67 -0.76 4.80 -10.48
C SER A 67 -1.64 3.69 -9.90
N GLN A 68 -1.52 2.46 -10.42
CA GLN A 68 -2.23 1.30 -9.87
C GLN A 68 -1.79 1.01 -8.42
N TYR A 69 -0.49 1.14 -8.14
CA TYR A 69 0.03 0.96 -6.78
C TYR A 69 -0.52 2.01 -5.81
N ASN A 70 -0.57 3.28 -6.23
CA ASN A 70 -1.10 4.37 -5.39
C ASN A 70 -2.56 4.16 -5.00
N VAL A 71 -3.36 3.54 -5.85
CA VAL A 71 -4.77 3.23 -5.55
C VAL A 71 -4.96 1.85 -4.92
N HIS A 72 -3.87 1.23 -4.45
CA HIS A 72 -3.85 -0.09 -3.81
C HIS A 72 -4.37 -1.23 -4.70
N ASN A 73 -4.34 -1.06 -6.02
CA ASN A 73 -4.65 -2.15 -6.94
C ASN A 73 -3.41 -3.00 -7.17
N TYR A 74 -3.02 -3.75 -6.14
CA TYR A 74 -1.79 -4.52 -6.10
C TYR A 74 -1.74 -5.60 -7.18
N ALA A 75 -2.87 -6.22 -7.51
CA ALA A 75 -2.96 -7.23 -8.57
C ALA A 75 -2.58 -6.65 -9.93
N ALA A 76 -3.15 -5.48 -10.28
CA ALA A 76 -2.80 -4.80 -11.51
C ALA A 76 -1.33 -4.32 -11.51
N THR A 77 -0.81 -3.85 -10.37
CA THR A 77 0.61 -3.46 -10.26
C THR A 77 1.54 -4.63 -10.61
N VAL A 78 1.28 -5.82 -10.05
CA VAL A 78 2.11 -7.01 -10.31
C VAL A 78 1.97 -7.46 -11.76
N LEU A 79 0.75 -7.57 -12.29
CA LEU A 79 0.51 -7.99 -13.68
C LEU A 79 1.19 -7.08 -14.70
N ILE A 80 1.11 -5.75 -14.51
CA ILE A 80 1.80 -4.82 -15.40
C ILE A 80 3.32 -5.01 -15.28
N ALA A 81 3.86 -5.19 -14.07
CA ALA A 81 5.30 -5.38 -13.86
C ALA A 81 5.83 -6.61 -14.57
N GLU A 82 5.10 -7.73 -14.48
CA GLU A 82 5.43 -8.99 -15.16
C GLU A 82 5.46 -8.83 -16.68
N SER A 83 4.55 -8.03 -17.23
CA SER A 83 4.49 -7.74 -18.67
C SER A 83 5.64 -6.86 -19.18
N MET A 84 6.38 -6.19 -18.29
CA MET A 84 7.41 -5.20 -18.65
C MET A 84 8.77 -5.47 -17.99
N VAL A 85 9.06 -6.73 -17.65
CA VAL A 85 10.34 -7.15 -17.06
C VAL A 85 11.56 -6.67 -17.86
N PRO A 86 11.61 -6.75 -19.21
CA PRO A 86 12.74 -6.24 -19.98
C PRO A 86 12.95 -4.74 -19.78
N GLU A 87 11.88 -3.95 -19.81
CA GLU A 87 11.92 -2.51 -19.60
C GLU A 87 12.39 -2.14 -18.20
N LEU A 88 11.90 -2.82 -17.17
CA LEU A 88 12.32 -2.59 -15.78
C LEU A 88 13.80 -2.89 -15.57
N LYS A 89 14.33 -3.95 -16.20
CA LYS A 89 15.76 -4.29 -16.15
C LYS A 89 16.62 -3.21 -16.82
N ALA A 90 16.13 -2.61 -17.90
CA ALA A 90 16.81 -1.57 -18.66
C ALA A 90 16.85 -0.20 -17.96
N LEU A 91 16.08 0.02 -16.89
CA LEU A 91 16.08 1.28 -16.16
C LEU A 91 17.43 1.57 -15.46
N PRO A 92 17.77 2.86 -15.28
CA PRO A 92 18.85 3.26 -14.40
C PRO A 92 18.70 2.65 -13.00
N PRO A 93 19.79 2.27 -12.32
CA PRO A 93 19.74 1.54 -11.05
C PRO A 93 18.82 2.17 -9.98
N ASP A 94 18.84 3.50 -9.86
CA ASP A 94 18.05 4.21 -8.85
C ASP A 94 16.55 4.14 -9.14
N ARG A 95 16.17 4.37 -10.41
CA ARG A 95 14.77 4.23 -10.85
C ARG A 95 14.30 2.78 -10.74
N ARG A 96 15.14 1.84 -11.18
CA ARG A 96 14.83 0.40 -11.12
C ARG A 96 14.53 -0.06 -9.69
N ARG A 97 15.32 0.39 -8.71
CA ARG A 97 15.14 0.04 -7.29
C ARG A 97 13.77 0.45 -6.77
N ILE A 98 13.28 1.63 -7.13
CA ILE A 98 11.97 2.14 -6.70
C ILE A 98 10.86 1.22 -7.20
N PHE A 99 10.88 0.88 -8.50
CA PHE A 99 9.85 0.03 -9.10
C PHE A 99 9.91 -1.42 -8.58
N ILE A 100 11.10 -1.98 -8.39
CA ILE A 100 11.25 -3.32 -7.78
C ILE A 100 10.65 -3.34 -6.39
N HIS A 101 11.03 -2.38 -5.53
CA HIS A 101 10.51 -2.31 -4.16
C HIS A 101 8.98 -2.21 -4.13
N MET A 102 8.41 -1.42 -5.03
CA MET A 102 6.97 -1.24 -5.15
C MET A 102 6.25 -2.53 -5.57
N VAL A 103 6.79 -3.26 -6.54
CA VAL A 103 6.25 -4.54 -7.00
C VAL A 103 6.38 -5.61 -5.92
N ASP A 104 7.50 -5.64 -5.20
CA ASP A 104 7.71 -6.55 -4.08
C ASP A 104 6.71 -6.28 -2.94
N GLU A 105 6.45 -5.02 -2.61
CA GLU A 105 5.45 -4.68 -1.60
C GLU A 105 4.02 -5.01 -2.07
N ALA A 106 3.69 -4.74 -3.33
CA ALA A 106 2.41 -5.13 -3.91
C ALA A 106 2.18 -6.65 -3.81
N ASN A 107 3.18 -7.44 -4.20
CA ASN A 107 3.14 -8.90 -4.04
C ASN A 107 2.93 -9.31 -2.57
N ARG A 108 3.67 -8.74 -1.63
CA ARG A 108 3.49 -9.03 -0.19
C ARG A 108 2.12 -8.64 0.35
N ARG A 109 1.48 -7.62 -0.21
CA ARG A 109 0.13 -7.18 0.20
C ARG A 109 -0.93 -8.13 -0.35
N LEU A 110 -0.84 -8.53 -1.62
CA LEU A 110 -1.72 -9.52 -2.22
C LEU A 110 -1.75 -10.85 -1.45
N HIS A 111 -0.57 -11.42 -1.18
CA HIS A 111 -0.50 -12.71 -0.48
C HIS A 111 -1.05 -12.63 0.95
N ARG A 112 -0.90 -11.48 1.64
CA ARG A 112 -1.51 -11.27 2.96
C ARG A 112 -3.03 -11.14 2.91
N GLU A 113 -3.57 -10.55 1.84
CA GLU A 113 -5.01 -10.46 1.62
C GLU A 113 -5.60 -11.84 1.32
N GLU A 114 -4.91 -12.66 0.51
CA GLU A 114 -5.31 -14.04 0.23
C GLU A 114 -5.32 -14.90 1.50
N GLU A 115 -4.26 -14.84 2.32
CA GLU A 115 -4.19 -15.55 3.61
C GLU A 115 -5.30 -15.14 4.60
N ALA A 116 -5.68 -13.85 4.61
CA ALA A 116 -6.77 -13.36 5.46
C ALA A 116 -8.15 -13.86 5.00
N VAL A 117 -8.38 -13.92 3.69
CA VAL A 117 -9.63 -14.44 3.11
C VAL A 117 -9.75 -15.95 3.34
N GLU A 118 -8.65 -16.70 3.21
CA GLU A 118 -8.63 -18.13 3.53
C GLU A 118 -8.92 -18.40 5.02
N PHE A 119 -8.38 -17.59 5.92
CA PHE A 119 -8.70 -17.68 7.34
C PHE A 119 -10.20 -17.54 7.60
N ASP A 120 -10.85 -16.50 7.09
CA ASP A 120 -12.29 -16.25 7.32
C ASP A 120 -13.20 -17.33 6.70
N SER A 121 -12.78 -17.96 5.59
CA SER A 121 -13.54 -19.02 4.93
C SER A 121 -13.51 -20.37 5.66
N ASN A 122 -12.54 -20.61 6.54
CA ASN A 122 -12.41 -21.84 7.32
C ASN A 122 -13.21 -21.84 8.64
N PHE A 123 -13.86 -20.73 8.99
CA PHE A 123 -14.69 -20.60 10.21
C PHE A 123 -16.19 -20.42 9.93
N ASN A 124 -16.63 -20.58 8.68
CA ASN A 124 -18.04 -20.66 8.26
C ASN A 124 -18.40 -22.07 7.77
#